data_AF-A0A973LIK5-F1
#
_entry.id   AF-A0A973LIK5-F1
#
_cell.length_a   1.000
_cell.length_b   1.000
_cell.length_c   1.000
_cell.angle_alpha   90.00
_cell.angle_beta   90.00
_cell.angle_gamma   90.00
#
_symmetry.space_group_name_H-M   'P 1'
#
loop_
_entity.id
_entity.type
_entity.pdbx_description
1 polymer ?
#
loop_
_entity_poly.entity_id
_entity_poly.type
_entity_poly.pdbx_seq_one_letter_code
_entity_poly.pdbx_strand_id
1 'polypeptide(L)'
;GAGAAPPGAPVIAPNPTATHALGPGAAIELAGVLDRLPERLVLFAVAGADFSLGPGLSEPVAAAVRAVARDIVRELIREGLSARSGRDLPSWSGAEA
;
A
#
# COMPACT_ATOMS: atom_id res chain seq x y z
N GLY A 1 -0.99 -21.95 15.55
CA GLY A 1 -2.06 -21.44 16.41
C GLY A 1 -2.15 -19.95 16.19
N ALA A 2 -3.14 -19.50 15.42
CA ALA A 2 -3.33 -18.07 15.16
C ALA A 2 -3.96 -17.43 16.40
N GLY A 3 -3.28 -16.43 16.97
CA GLY A 3 -3.79 -15.66 18.09
C GLY A 3 -5.09 -14.98 17.69
N ALA A 4 -6.15 -15.19 18.47
CA ALA A 4 -7.44 -14.58 18.25
C ALA A 4 -7.32 -13.05 18.32
N ALA A 5 -7.86 -12.37 17.31
CA ALA A 5 -8.02 -10.92 17.31
C ALA A 5 -8.85 -10.47 18.53
N PRO A 6 -8.56 -9.29 19.12
CA PRO A 6 -9.31 -8.81 20.28
C PRO A 6 -10.80 -8.62 19.93
N PRO A 7 -11.71 -8.90 20.87
CA PRO A 7 -13.15 -8.77 20.64
C PRO A 7 -13.47 -7.30 20.30
N GLY A 8 -14.04 -7.08 19.11
CA GLY A 8 -14.47 -5.76 18.65
C GLY A 8 -13.65 -5.16 17.48
N ALA A 9 -12.54 -5.79 17.06
CA ALA A 9 -11.89 -5.38 15.81
C ALA A 9 -12.76 -5.78 14.60
N PRO A 10 -13.04 -4.86 13.65
CA PRO A 10 -13.81 -5.21 12.47
C PRO A 10 -13.03 -6.24 11.63
N VAL A 11 -13.57 -7.44 11.52
CA VAL A 11 -13.12 -8.44 10.55
C VAL A 11 -13.72 -8.05 9.20
N ILE A 12 -12.94 -7.35 8.37
CA ILE A 12 -13.35 -7.06 6.99
C ILE A 12 -13.26 -8.38 6.22
N ALA A 13 -14.40 -9.06 6.07
CA ALA A 13 -14.49 -10.22 5.19
C ALA A 13 -14.42 -9.78 3.72
N PRO A 14 -13.73 -10.53 2.84
CA PRO A 14 -13.63 -10.17 1.44
C PRO A 14 -15.02 -10.21 0.77
N ASN A 15 -15.35 -9.17 0.01
CA ASN A 15 -16.56 -9.12 -0.81
C ASN A 15 -16.27 -9.85 -2.14
N PRO A 16 -16.89 -11.01 -2.40
CA PRO A 16 -16.63 -11.80 -3.61
C PRO A 16 -17.13 -11.14 -4.91
N THR A 17 -17.93 -10.07 -4.81
CA THR A 17 -18.45 -9.31 -5.96
C THR A 17 -17.65 -8.04 -6.26
N ALA A 18 -16.61 -7.74 -5.49
CA ALA A 18 -15.68 -6.66 -5.80
C ALA A 18 -14.55 -7.19 -6.71
N THR A 19 -14.32 -6.55 -7.86
CA THR A 19 -13.14 -6.85 -8.70
C THR A 19 -11.81 -6.58 -7.97
N HIS A 20 -11.86 -5.93 -6.80
CA HIS A 20 -10.76 -5.72 -5.85
C HIS A 20 -10.91 -6.54 -4.55
N ALA A 21 -11.43 -7.77 -4.62
CA ALA A 21 -11.79 -8.60 -3.46
C ALA A 21 -10.63 -8.96 -2.50
N LEU A 22 -9.37 -8.77 -2.92
CA LEU A 22 -8.20 -9.01 -2.06
C LEU A 22 -7.68 -7.67 -1.54
N GLY A 23 -7.91 -7.41 -0.25
CA GLY A 23 -7.25 -6.30 0.44
C GLY A 23 -5.72 -6.46 0.41
N PRO A 24 -4.94 -5.39 0.70
CA PRO A 24 -3.49 -5.41 0.60
C PRO A 24 -2.81 -6.56 1.35
N GLY A 25 -3.31 -6.92 2.54
CA GLY A 25 -2.79 -8.05 3.31
C GLY A 25 -2.89 -9.39 2.58
N ALA A 26 -4.08 -9.70 2.03
CA ALA A 26 -4.28 -10.94 1.28
C ALA A 26 -3.46 -11.00 -0.01
N ALA A 27 -3.25 -9.85 -0.67
CA ALA A 27 -2.38 -9.76 -1.84
C ALA A 27 -0.90 -10.00 -1.48
N ILE A 28 -0.44 -9.46 -0.36
CA ILE A 28 0.93 -9.68 0.16
C ILE A 28 1.14 -11.15 0.54
N GLU A 29 0.19 -11.75 1.25
CA GLU A 29 0.23 -13.17 1.61
C GLU A 29 0.27 -14.06 0.36
N LEU A 30 -0.57 -13.79 -0.63
CA LEU A 30 -0.56 -14.50 -1.90
C LEU A 30 0.79 -14.35 -2.63
N ALA A 31 1.34 -13.14 -2.69
CA ALA A 31 2.65 -12.90 -3.28
C ALA A 31 3.76 -13.69 -2.57
N GLY A 32 3.67 -13.85 -1.24
CA GLY A 32 4.57 -14.70 -0.48
C GLY A 32 4.44 -16.18 -0.84
N VAL A 33 3.20 -16.70 -0.92
CA VAL A 33 2.94 -18.10 -1.32
C VAL A 33 3.44 -18.38 -2.74
N LEU A 34 3.33 -17.41 -3.64
CA LEU A 34 3.79 -17.52 -5.02
C LEU A 34 5.30 -17.28 -5.20
N ASP A 35 6.03 -16.93 -4.13
CA ASP A 35 7.44 -16.53 -4.19
C ASP A 35 7.68 -15.33 -5.13
N ARG A 36 6.76 -14.37 -5.09
CA ARG A 36 6.74 -13.15 -5.92
C ARG A 36 6.76 -11.86 -5.10
N LEU A 37 7.05 -11.95 -3.80
CA LEU A 37 7.19 -10.77 -2.96
C LEU A 37 8.48 -10.01 -3.34
N PRO A 38 8.44 -8.68 -3.51
CA PRO A 38 9.66 -7.92 -3.72
C PRO A 38 10.56 -8.01 -2.49
N GLU A 39 11.88 -7.88 -2.69
CA GLU A 39 12.87 -7.83 -1.59
C GLU A 39 12.52 -6.77 -0.55
N ARG A 40 11.94 -5.66 -1.02
CA ARG A 40 11.48 -4.57 -0.16
C ARG A 40 10.10 -4.08 -0.56
N LEU A 41 9.20 -4.06 0.43
CA LEU A 41 7.86 -3.53 0.31
C LEU A 41 7.66 -2.45 1.39
N VAL A 42 7.23 -1.25 0.99
CA VAL A 42 6.90 -0.16 1.90
C VAL A 42 5.43 0.21 1.72
N LEU A 43 4.64 0.10 2.78
CA LEU A 43 3.23 0.45 2.80
C LEU A 43 3.03 1.81 3.48
N PHE A 44 2.46 2.76 2.74
CA PHE A 44 2.00 4.03 3.30
C PHE A 44 0.48 4.00 3.44
N ALA A 45 -0.02 4.29 4.64
CA ALA A 45 -1.45 4.31 4.94
C ALA A 45 -1.86 5.63 5.59
N VAL A 46 -3.06 6.10 5.26
CA VAL A 46 -3.71 7.25 5.91
C VAL A 46 -5.00 6.77 6.53
N ALA A 47 -5.18 6.99 7.82
CA ALA A 47 -6.45 6.69 8.50
C ALA A 47 -7.52 7.69 8.07
N GLY A 48 -8.68 7.19 7.64
CA GLY A 48 -9.85 8.04 7.36
C GLY A 48 -10.46 8.57 8.66
N ALA A 49 -10.89 9.83 8.66
CA ALA A 49 -11.46 10.50 9.83
C ALA A 49 -12.99 10.72 9.74
N ASP A 50 -13.54 10.83 8.53
CA ASP A 50 -14.97 10.93 8.26
C ASP A 50 -15.26 10.21 6.94
N PHE A 51 -16.33 9.42 6.92
CA PHE A 51 -16.76 8.59 5.80
C PHE A 51 -18.17 8.94 5.33
N SER A 52 -18.74 10.04 5.83
CA SER A 52 -20.01 10.59 5.37
C SER A 52 -19.91 11.00 3.90
N LEU A 53 -21.04 10.97 3.17
CA LEU A 53 -21.07 11.35 1.76
C LEU A 53 -20.67 12.82 1.58
N GLY A 54 -19.71 13.09 0.71
CA GLY A 54 -19.22 14.45 0.46
C GLY A 54 -18.25 14.51 -0.73
N PRO A 55 -17.92 15.71 -1.22
CA PRO A 55 -17.14 15.89 -2.43
C PRO A 55 -15.62 15.72 -2.25
N GLY A 56 -15.12 15.50 -1.02
CA GLY A 56 -13.68 15.50 -0.78
C GLY A 56 -13.25 14.94 0.57
N LEU A 57 -11.94 15.05 0.83
CA LEU A 57 -11.30 14.61 2.06
C LEU A 57 -11.63 15.58 3.20
N SER A 58 -11.80 15.05 4.41
CA SER A 58 -11.78 15.89 5.61
C SER A 58 -10.40 16.52 5.79
N GLU A 59 -10.34 17.71 6.39
CA GLU A 59 -9.08 18.44 6.61
C GLU A 59 -7.96 17.59 7.25
N PRO A 60 -8.19 16.78 8.31
CA PRO A 60 -7.14 15.94 8.87
C PRO A 60 -6.61 14.90 7.88
N VAL A 61 -7.49 14.32 7.05
CA VAL A 61 -7.07 13.34 6.03
C VAL A 61 -6.29 14.03 4.91
N ALA A 62 -6.74 15.21 4.46
CA ALA A 62 -6.03 16.00 3.45
C ALA A 62 -4.61 16.38 3.92
N ALA A 63 -4.45 16.78 5.19
CA ALA A 63 -3.16 17.07 5.79
C ALA A 63 -2.25 15.81 5.84
N ALA A 64 -2.80 14.67 6.24
CA ALA A 64 -2.08 13.40 6.29
C ALA A 64 -1.64 12.92 4.89
N VAL A 65 -2.50 13.04 3.88
CA VAL A 65 -2.16 12.73 2.48
C VAL A 65 -0.99 13.59 2.00
N ARG A 66 -1.01 14.90 2.28
CA ARG A 66 0.10 15.80 1.94
C ARG A 66 1.41 15.38 2.62
N ALA A 67 1.35 14.89 3.86
CA ALA A 67 2.53 14.39 4.58
C ALA A 67 3.07 13.10 3.96
N VAL A 68 2.19 12.11 3.76
CA VAL A 68 2.54 10.83 3.14
C VAL A 68 3.12 11.00 1.75
N ALA A 69 2.58 11.92 0.93
CA ALA A 69 3.13 12.20 -0.40
C ALA A 69 4.61 12.64 -0.33
N ARG A 70 4.99 13.45 0.67
CA ARG A 70 6.40 13.84 0.86
C ARG A 70 7.25 12.66 1.30
N ASP A 71 6.71 11.77 2.13
CA ASP A 71 7.44 10.59 2.61
C ASP A 71 7.66 9.58 1.49
N ILE A 72 6.70 9.41 0.57
CA ILE A 72 6.86 8.60 -0.65
C ILE A 72 8.00 9.16 -1.51
N VAL A 73 8.05 10.47 -1.75
CA VAL A 73 9.14 11.07 -2.54
C VAL A 73 10.50 10.84 -1.88
N ARG A 74 10.59 10.99 -0.55
CA ARG A 74 11.81 10.71 0.20
C ARG A 74 12.23 9.24 0.10
N GLU A 75 11.27 8.33 0.14
CA GLU A 75 11.49 6.89 -0.01
C GLU A 75 12.07 6.57 -1.40
N LEU A 76 11.45 7.09 -2.45
CA LEU A 76 11.91 6.87 -3.84
C LEU A 76 13.31 7.45 -4.08
N ILE A 77 13.62 8.60 -3.48
CA ILE A 77 14.97 9.18 -3.54
C ILE A 77 15.98 8.28 -2.83
N ARG A 78 15.64 7.74 -1.65
CA ARG A 78 16.49 6.80 -0.91
C ARG A 78 16.77 5.55 -1.72
N GLU A 79 15.73 4.95 -2.31
CA GLU A 79 15.87 3.77 -3.17
C GLU A 79 16.70 4.07 -4.41
N GLY A 80 16.44 5.19 -5.10
CA GLY A 80 17.25 5.61 -6.24
C GLY A 80 18.72 5.84 -5.87
N LEU A 81 19.03 6.23 -4.64
CA LEU A 81 20.40 6.34 -4.14
C LEU A 81 21.02 4.96 -3.86
N SER A 82 20.26 4.05 -3.25
CA SER A 82 20.68 2.65 -3.00
C SER A 82 20.93 1.88 -4.30
N ALA A 83 20.00 1.94 -5.25
CA ALA A 83 20.10 1.28 -6.56
C ALA A 83 21.18 1.88 -7.48
N ARG A 84 21.55 3.15 -7.29
CA ARG A 84 22.72 3.74 -7.99
C ARG A 84 24.06 3.31 -7.37
N SER A 85 24.06 2.93 -6.09
CA SER A 85 25.25 2.43 -5.40
C SER A 85 25.53 0.94 -5.68
N GLY A 86 24.50 0.16 -6.01
CA GLY A 86 24.61 -1.19 -6.57
C GLY A 86 23.84 -1.27 -7.88
N ARG A 87 24.50 -1.06 -9.03
CA ARG A 87 23.83 -1.05 -10.34
C ARG A 87 23.29 -2.43 -10.68
N ASP A 88 21.96 -2.52 -10.79
CA ASP A 88 21.21 -3.13 -11.89
C ASP A 88 19.78 -2.58 -11.84
N LEU A 89 19.46 -1.57 -12.64
CA LEU A 89 18.07 -1.13 -12.82
C LEU A 89 17.42 -1.99 -13.91
N PRO A 90 16.25 -2.60 -13.67
CA PRO A 90 15.50 -3.27 -14.74
C PRO A 90 15.04 -2.25 -15.76
N SER A 91 15.24 -2.55 -17.05
CA SER A 91 14.64 -1.78 -18.14
C SER A 91 13.13 -2.03 -18.17
N TRP A 92 12.34 -1.03 -17.77
CA TRP A 92 10.90 -1.07 -17.97
C TRP A 92 10.58 -0.50 -19.36
N SER A 93 10.38 -1.38 -20.34
CA SER A 93 9.83 -1.04 -21.66
C SER A 93 8.32 -1.25 -21.62
N GLY A 94 7.56 -0.17 -21.59
CA GLY A 94 6.11 -0.22 -21.47
C GLY A 94 5.45 1.13 -21.69
N ALA A 95 5.71 1.74 -22.85
CA ALA A 95 5.00 2.91 -23.33
C ALA A 95 4.49 2.64 -24.75
N GLU A 96 3.47 1.78 -24.88
CA GLU A 96 2.55 1.68 -26.02
C GLU A 96 1.23 1.14 -25.42
N ALA A 97 0.04 1.69 -25.62
CA ALA A 97 -0.48 2.73 -26.52
C ALA A 97 -1.64 3.48 -25.85
#